data_AF-A0A1M5Z7M7-F1
#
_entry.id   AF-A0A1M5Z7M7-F1
#
_cell.length_a   1.000
_cell.length_b   1.000
_cell.length_c   1.000
_cell.angle_alpha   90.00
_cell.angle_beta   90.00
_cell.angle_gamma   90.00
#
_symmetry.space_group_name_H-M   'P 1'
#
loop_
_entity.id
_entity.type
_entity.pdbx_description
1 polymer ?
#
loop_
_entity_poly.entity_id
_entity_poly.type
_entity_poly.pdbx_seq_one_letter_code
_entity_poly.pdbx_strand_id
1 'polypeptide(L)'
;MINFGAEYGNDRDYFYFLTYDEIEEMMAKFKVKKLDHVGTDGIVHMMRDSINFLDENEFNKWLDYHFKTCRNTSIIGYSLHNLYVCKKK
;
A
#
# COMPACT_ATOMS: atom_id res chain seq x y z
N MET A 1 17.80 5.11 11.88
CA MET A 1 17.00 5.24 10.65
C MET A 1 17.28 4.01 9.83
N ILE A 2 16.24 3.25 9.50
CA ILE A 2 16.34 2.00 8.73
C ILE A 2 17.05 2.35 7.40
N ASN A 3 18.22 1.78 7.16
CA ASN A 3 19.00 2.08 5.96
C ASN A 3 18.24 1.48 4.77
N PHE A 4 17.67 2.36 3.92
CA PHE A 4 17.23 2.00 2.56
C PHE A 4 16.27 0.80 2.49
N GLY A 5 15.12 0.83 3.16
CA GLY A 5 14.07 -0.19 2.97
C GLY A 5 14.43 -1.63 3.39
N ALA A 6 15.65 -1.89 3.85
CA ALA A 6 16.13 -3.19 4.30
C ALA A 6 15.96 -3.29 5.83
N GLU A 7 15.41 -4.41 6.31
CA GLU A 7 15.00 -4.56 7.71
C GLU A 7 16.20 -4.88 8.63
N TYR A 8 17.12 -5.72 8.18
CA TYR A 8 18.19 -6.31 8.98
C TYR A 8 19.61 -5.88 8.58
N GLY A 9 19.79 -5.27 7.41
CA GLY A 9 21.07 -4.86 6.84
C GLY A 9 22.03 -6.04 6.56
N ASN A 10 21.50 -7.24 6.31
CA ASN A 10 22.29 -8.46 6.08
C ASN A 10 21.61 -9.42 5.09
N ASP A 11 22.14 -10.63 4.95
CA ASP A 11 21.69 -11.69 4.05
C ASP A 11 20.25 -12.18 4.30
N ARG A 12 19.60 -11.74 5.39
CA ARG A 12 18.19 -12.00 5.68
C ARG A 12 17.23 -11.02 5.02
N ASP A 13 17.72 -9.96 4.38
CA ASP A 13 16.87 -8.97 3.71
C ASP A 13 16.35 -9.48 2.36
N TYR A 14 15.28 -10.27 2.43
CA TYR A 14 14.54 -10.72 1.24
C TYR A 14 13.51 -9.70 0.74
N PHE A 15 13.18 -8.71 1.57
CA PHE A 15 12.18 -7.69 1.28
C PHE A 15 12.82 -6.30 1.30
N TYR A 16 12.32 -5.43 0.43
CA TYR A 16 12.72 -4.04 0.34
C TYR A 16 11.48 -3.16 0.39
N PHE A 17 11.38 -2.33 1.42
CA PHE A 17 10.28 -1.39 1.59
C PHE A 17 10.53 -0.13 0.77
N LEU A 18 9.49 0.32 0.07
CA LEU A 18 9.48 1.58 -0.65
C LEU A 18 8.34 2.46 -0.13
N THR A 19 8.64 3.74 0.04
CA THR A 19 7.62 4.77 0.22
C THR A 19 6.83 4.97 -1.07
N TYR A 20 5.67 5.64 -0.96
CA TYR A 20 4.85 5.99 -2.13
C TYR A 20 5.66 6.75 -3.19
N ASP A 21 6.42 7.77 -2.78
CA ASP A 21 7.21 8.60 -3.70
C ASP A 21 8.34 7.80 -4.36
N GLU A 22 9.02 6.91 -3.62
CA GLU A 22 10.05 6.04 -4.20
C GLU A 22 9.48 5.08 -5.25
N ILE A 23 8.26 4.55 -5.06
CA ILE A 23 7.58 3.74 -6.07
C ILE A 23 7.28 4.59 -7.31
N GLU A 24 6.75 5.80 -7.14
CA GLU A 24 6.45 6.72 -8.25
C GLU A 24 7.71 7.09 -9.04
N GLU A 25 8.79 7.45 -8.35
CA GLU A 25 10.09 7.76 -8.95
C GLU A 25 10.71 6.56 -9.66
N MET A 26 10.61 5.36 -9.08
CA MET A 26 11.07 4.12 -9.71
C MET A 26 10.29 3.86 -11.00
N MET A 27 8.96 3.93 -10.96
CA MET A 27 8.10 3.61 -12.10
C MET A 27 8.22 4.64 -13.23
N ALA A 28 8.53 5.91 -12.92
CA ALA A 28 8.77 6.95 -13.91
C ALA A 28 9.96 6.67 -14.84
N LYS A 29 10.89 5.79 -14.44
CA LYS A 29 12.06 5.38 -15.25
C LYS A 29 11.67 4.45 -16.42
N PHE A 30 10.48 3.86 -16.39
CA PHE A 30 10.00 2.93 -17.42
C PHE A 30 9.11 3.63 -18.45
N LYS A 31 9.07 3.09 -19.68
CA LYS A 31 8.15 3.55 -20.75
C LYS A 31 6.73 3.02 -20.55
N VAL A 32 6.11 3.38 -19.43
CA VAL A 32 4.74 2.98 -19.06
C VAL A 32 3.85 4.20 -18.89
N LYS A 33 2.53 3.98 -18.96
CA LYS A 33 1.51 4.95 -18.54
C LYS A 33 0.92 4.44 -17.23
N LYS A 34 1.05 5.22 -16.14
CA LYS A 34 0.36 4.95 -14.88
C LYS A 34 -1.16 4.91 -15.11
N LEU A 35 -1.81 3.87 -14.60
CA LEU A 35 -3.26 3.74 -14.59
C LEU A 35 -3.81 3.95 -13.19
N ASP A 36 -3.17 3.39 -12.16
CA ASP A 36 -3.60 3.53 -10.77
C ASP A 36 -2.46 3.24 -9.79
N HIS A 37 -2.60 3.71 -8.54
CA HIS A 37 -1.75 3.37 -7.41
C HIS A 37 -2.62 3.36 -6.15
N VAL A 38 -2.84 2.16 -5.59
CA VAL A 38 -3.77 1.96 -4.47
C VAL A 38 -3.09 1.24 -3.31
N GLY A 39 -3.39 1.67 -2.08
CA GLY A 39 -3.12 0.88 -0.88
C GLY A 39 -4.18 -0.21 -0.77
N THR A 40 -3.75 -1.47 -0.65
CA THR A 40 -4.64 -2.64 -0.74
C THR A 40 -5.25 -3.07 0.60
N ASP A 41 -4.60 -2.73 1.70
CA ASP A 41 -5.00 -3.15 3.05
C ASP A 41 -5.21 -1.96 4.01
N GLY A 42 -4.81 -0.73 3.66
CA GLY A 42 -5.00 0.44 4.50
C GLY A 42 -4.53 0.19 5.95
N ILE A 43 -5.33 0.60 6.94
CA ILE A 43 -4.97 0.43 8.36
C ILE A 43 -5.36 -0.94 8.94
N VAL A 44 -5.72 -1.93 8.12
CA VAL A 44 -6.20 -3.25 8.57
C VAL A 44 -5.22 -3.92 9.52
N HIS A 45 -3.90 -3.78 9.31
CA HIS A 45 -2.91 -4.40 10.18
C HIS A 45 -3.03 -3.96 11.65
N MET A 46 -3.36 -2.69 11.90
CA MET A 46 -3.51 -2.13 13.25
C MET A 46 -4.90 -2.41 13.85
N MET A 47 -5.91 -2.61 13.01
CA MET A 47 -7.31 -2.77 13.42
C MET A 47 -7.87 -4.17 13.20
N ARG A 48 -7.00 -5.16 12.98
CA ARG A 48 -7.37 -6.51 12.55
C ARG A 48 -8.45 -7.12 13.44
N ASP A 49 -8.26 -7.05 14.76
CA ASP A 49 -9.20 -7.65 15.71
C ASP A 49 -10.57 -6.99 15.58
N SER A 50 -10.64 -5.65 15.63
CA SER A 50 -11.89 -4.89 15.47
C SER A 50 -12.60 -5.19 14.15
N ILE A 51 -11.85 -5.28 13.05
CA ILE A 51 -12.41 -5.55 11.72
C ILE A 51 -12.97 -6.97 11.64
N ASN A 52 -12.31 -7.94 12.25
CA ASN A 52 -12.76 -9.34 12.28
C ASN A 52 -14.02 -9.56 13.12
N PHE A 53 -14.34 -8.64 14.04
CA PHE A 53 -15.57 -8.68 14.83
C PHE A 53 -16.76 -7.98 14.17
N LEU A 54 -16.55 -7.28 13.04
CA LEU A 54 -17.63 -6.58 12.34
C LEU A 54 -18.66 -7.57 11.79
N ASP A 55 -19.93 -7.20 11.89
CA ASP A 55 -20.96 -7.89 11.13
C ASP A 55 -20.90 -7.53 9.63
N GLU A 56 -21.72 -8.18 8.81
CA GLU A 56 -21.73 -7.96 7.36
C GLU A 56 -22.05 -6.51 6.97
N ASN A 57 -22.97 -5.85 7.67
CA ASN A 57 -23.35 -4.47 7.36
C ASN A 57 -22.24 -3.49 7.74
N GLU A 58 -21.58 -3.72 8.86
CA GLU A 58 -20.44 -2.93 9.32
C GLU A 58 -19.22 -3.14 8.43
N PHE A 59 -18.93 -4.38 8.04
CA PHE A 59 -17.84 -4.70 7.12
C PHE A 59 -18.06 -4.06 5.74
N ASN A 60 -19.30 -4.03 5.24
CA ASN A 60 -19.61 -3.32 3.99
C ASN A 60 -19.35 -1.81 4.08
N LYS A 61 -19.65 -1.18 5.23
CA LYS A 61 -19.28 0.23 5.47
C LYS A 61 -17.78 0.44 5.55
N TRP A 62 -17.06 -0.50 6.18
CA TRP A 62 -15.60 -0.51 6.22
C TRP A 62 -15.01 -0.59 4.80
N LEU A 63 -15.52 -1.47 3.95
CA LEU A 63 -15.11 -1.58 2.55
C LEU A 63 -15.40 -0.30 1.75
N ASP A 64 -16.58 0.30 1.91
CA ASP A 64 -16.92 1.57 1.27
C ASP A 64 -15.94 2.69 1.68
N TYR A 65 -15.61 2.78 2.97
CA TYR A 65 -14.57 3.69 3.45
C TYR A 65 -13.20 3.39 2.84
N HIS A 66 -12.77 2.13 2.82
CA HIS A 66 -11.50 1.73 2.24
C HIS A 66 -11.43 2.09 0.75
N PHE A 67 -12.45 1.76 -0.04
CA PHE A 67 -12.47 2.09 -1.47
C PHE A 67 -12.47 3.60 -1.74
N LYS A 68 -13.09 4.41 -0.88
CA LYS A 68 -13.04 5.89 -0.96
C LYS A 68 -11.68 6.47 -0.63
N THR A 69 -10.85 5.78 0.15
CA THR A 69 -9.62 6.32 0.72
C THR A 69 -8.33 5.64 0.24
N CYS A 70 -8.41 4.47 -0.40
CA CYS A 70 -7.27 3.67 -0.85
C CYS A 70 -6.31 4.37 -1.83
N ARG A 71 -6.71 5.49 -2.45
CA ARG A 71 -5.90 6.33 -3.36
C ARG A 71 -5.38 7.61 -2.71
N ASN A 72 -5.77 7.89 -1.47
CA ASN A 72 -5.37 9.12 -0.81
C ASN A 72 -3.89 9.03 -0.43
N THR A 73 -3.05 9.75 -1.17
CA THR A 73 -1.59 9.71 -1.02
C THR A 73 -1.10 10.13 0.36
N SER A 74 -1.87 10.94 1.10
CA SER A 74 -1.52 11.32 2.48
C SER A 74 -1.65 10.17 3.48
N ILE A 75 -2.37 9.10 3.15
CA ILE A 75 -2.61 7.95 4.05
C ILE A 75 -2.28 6.60 3.41
N ILE A 76 -1.94 6.56 2.12
CA ILE A 76 -1.66 5.32 1.39
C ILE A 76 -0.50 4.52 2.01
N GLY A 77 0.47 5.20 2.63
CA GLY A 77 1.59 4.57 3.33
C GLY A 77 1.21 3.77 4.58
N TYR A 78 -0.03 3.86 5.08
CA TYR A 78 -0.51 2.94 6.13
C TYR A 78 -0.71 1.52 5.60
N SER A 79 -0.91 1.38 4.29
CA SER A 79 -1.02 0.09 3.64
C SER A 79 0.34 -0.60 3.67
N LEU A 80 0.37 -1.86 4.14
CA LEU A 80 1.58 -2.66 4.07
C LEU A 80 1.90 -3.04 2.62
N HIS A 81 0.86 -3.20 1.79
CA HIS A 81 0.99 -3.55 0.39
C HIS A 81 0.28 -2.54 -0.50
N ASN A 82 1.01 -2.06 -1.51
CA ASN A 82 0.50 -1.18 -2.54
C ASN A 82 0.41 -1.91 -3.88
N LEU A 83 -0.61 -1.59 -4.67
CA LEU A 83 -0.78 -2.06 -6.04
C LEU A 83 -0.59 -0.89 -7.00
N TYR A 84 0.47 -0.95 -7.80
CA TYR A 84 0.72 -0.01 -8.89
C TYR A 84 0.30 -0.63 -10.22
N VAL A 85 -0.69 -0.04 -10.89
CA VAL A 85 -1.20 -0.52 -12.17
C VAL A 85 -0.69 0.39 -13.28
N CYS A 86 -0.10 -0.20 -14.31
CA CYS A 86 0.37 0.55 -15.47
C CYS A 86 0.15 -0.20 -16.78
N LYS A 87 0.13 0.58 -17.88
CA LYS A 87 0.08 0.05 -19.24
C LYS A 87 1.41 0.31 -19.94
N LYS A 88 2.00 -0.73 -20.52
CA LYS A 88 3.16 -0.58 -21.42
C LYS A 88 2.77 0.32 -22.60
N LYS A 89 3.64 1.28 -22.93
CA LYS A 89 3.49 2.11 -24.14
C LYS A 89 3.82 1.32 -25.39
#